data_AF-A0A7C7GCZ1-F1
#
_entry.id   AF-A0A7C7GCZ1-F1
#
_cell.length_a   1.000
_cell.length_b   1.000
_cell.length_c   1.000
_cell.angle_alpha   90.00
_cell.angle_beta   90.00
_cell.angle_gamma   90.00
#
_symmetry.space_group_name_H-M   'P 1'
#
loop_
_entity.id
_entity.type
_entity.pdbx_description
1 polymer ?
#
loop_
_entity_poly.entity_id
_entity_poly.type
_entity_poly.pdbx_seq_one_letter_code
_entity_poly.pdbx_strand_id
1 'polypeptide(L)'
;MADDSEKQAAKLRLKRVLEDLMELRGMGTELVTVIIPPERQVADVRHQLANESGQARNIKSNLTRKHVIDAIESASAALANRRNAGEKGIAVFTG
;
A
#
# COMPACT_ATOMS: atom_id res chain seq x y z
N MET A 1 8.95 13.82 28.44
CA MET A 1 10.26 13.11 28.41
C MET A 1 10.11 11.65 27.96
N ALA A 2 9.23 10.83 28.55
CA ALA A 2 9.01 9.45 28.08
C ALA A 2 8.45 9.37 26.64
N ASP A 3 7.51 10.27 26.31
CA ASP A 3 6.80 10.33 25.03
C ASP A 3 7.72 10.66 23.82
N ASP A 4 8.84 11.36 24.04
CA ASP A 4 9.83 11.66 23.01
C ASP A 4 10.71 10.45 22.71
N SER A 5 11.15 9.73 23.75
CA SER A 5 11.97 8.52 23.59
C SER A 5 11.22 7.44 22.82
N GLU A 6 9.93 7.26 23.07
CA GLU A 6 9.08 6.33 22.32
C GLU A 6 8.90 6.74 20.85
N LYS A 7 8.72 8.03 20.57
CA LYS A 7 8.67 8.57 19.19
C LYS A 7 9.99 8.33 18.45
N GLN A 8 11.14 8.54 19.10
CA GLN A 8 12.45 8.26 18.48
C GLN A 8 12.62 6.77 18.19
N ALA A 9 12.24 5.89 19.11
CA ALA A 9 12.27 4.45 18.91
C ALA A 9 11.36 4.01 17.75
N ALA A 10 10.13 4.53 17.69
CA ALA A 10 9.20 4.27 16.59
C ALA A 10 9.73 4.76 15.24
N LYS A 11 10.35 5.94 15.19
CA LYS A 11 10.98 6.50 13.99
C LYS A 11 12.14 5.63 13.50
N LEU A 12 12.97 5.13 14.40
CA LEU A 12 14.08 4.24 14.05
C LEU A 12 13.58 2.90 13.49
N ARG A 13 12.54 2.31 14.10
CA ARG A 13 11.90 1.09 13.60
C ARG A 13 11.32 1.30 12.21
N LEU A 14 10.60 2.40 12.00
CA LEU A 14 10.06 2.76 10.69
C LEU A 14 11.17 2.93 9.64
N LYS A 15 12.26 3.61 9.99
CA LYS A 15 13.41 3.80 9.08
C LYS A 15 13.98 2.47 8.60
N ARG A 16 14.17 1.51 9.50
CA ARG A 16 14.67 0.17 9.17
C ARG A 16 13.71 -0.58 8.24
N VAL A 17 12.41 -0.58 8.56
CA VAL A 17 11.40 -1.20 7.70
C VAL A 17 11.40 -0.59 6.30
N LEU A 18 11.55 0.74 6.18
CA LEU A 18 11.63 1.40 4.89
C LEU A 18 12.91 1.03 4.13
N GLU A 19 14.06 0.93 4.82
CA GLU A 19 15.32 0.48 4.23
C GLU A 19 15.16 -0.95 3.65
N ASP A 20 14.59 -1.87 4.42
CA ASP A 20 14.31 -3.23 3.98
C ASP A 20 13.37 -3.26 2.75
N LEU A 21 12.30 -2.44 2.76
CA LEU A 21 11.34 -2.35 1.66
C LEU A 21 11.95 -1.79 0.37
N MET A 22 12.91 -0.87 0.46
CA MET A 22 13.59 -0.28 -0.72
C MET A 22 14.50 -1.29 -1.45
N GLU A 23 15.01 -2.27 -0.72
CA GLU A 23 15.86 -3.33 -1.27
C GLU A 23 15.05 -4.40 -2.02
N LEU A 24 13.74 -4.50 -1.76
CA LEU A 24 12.87 -5.45 -2.44
C LEU A 24 12.83 -5.18 -3.95
N ARG A 25 12.83 -6.27 -4.71
CA ARG A 25 12.71 -6.30 -6.17
C ARG A 25 11.68 -7.36 -6.54
N GLY A 26 10.57 -6.93 -7.12
CA GLY A 26 9.56 -7.81 -7.72
C GLY A 26 9.70 -7.88 -9.25
N MET A 27 8.96 -8.76 -9.89
CA MET A 27 8.91 -8.84 -11.36
C MET A 27 8.08 -7.71 -11.94
N GLY A 28 8.67 -6.51 -12.01
CA GLY A 28 8.20 -5.34 -12.79
C GLY A 28 6.92 -4.64 -12.31
N THR A 29 5.93 -5.38 -11.81
CA THR A 29 4.58 -4.87 -11.53
C THR A 29 3.89 -5.52 -10.33
N GLU A 30 4.62 -6.32 -9.55
CA GLU A 30 4.07 -7.02 -8.37
C GLU A 30 4.02 -6.13 -7.12
N LEU A 31 4.83 -5.07 -7.07
CA LEU A 31 4.89 -4.20 -5.90
C LEU A 31 3.96 -3.00 -6.04
N VAL A 32 2.99 -2.89 -5.14
CA VAL A 32 2.02 -1.79 -5.06
C VAL A 32 2.19 -1.07 -3.73
N THR A 33 2.29 0.26 -3.80
CA THR A 33 2.31 1.14 -2.63
C THR A 33 1.09 2.05 -2.67
N VAL A 34 0.33 2.10 -1.59
CA VAL A 34 -0.84 2.97 -1.43
C VAL A 34 -0.63 3.88 -0.23
N ILE A 35 -0.65 5.19 -0.46
CA ILE A 35 -0.53 6.21 0.59
C ILE A 35 -1.85 6.98 0.65
N ILE A 36 -2.49 6.93 1.81
CA ILE A 36 -3.78 7.58 2.09
C ILE A 36 -3.54 8.66 3.15
N PRO A 37 -3.59 9.94 2.79
CA PRO A 37 -3.48 11.01 3.77
C PRO A 37 -4.75 11.08 4.65
N PRO A 38 -4.69 11.68 5.86
CA PRO A 38 -5.81 11.73 6.81
C PRO A 38 -7.11 12.30 6.23
N GLU A 39 -7.00 13.23 5.28
CA GLU A 39 -8.12 13.96 4.67
C GLU A 39 -8.87 13.12 3.63
N ARG A 40 -8.27 12.01 3.17
CA ARG A 40 -8.83 11.17 2.11
C ARG A 40 -9.58 9.98 2.69
N GLN A 41 -10.77 9.71 2.16
CA GLN A 41 -11.56 8.56 2.59
C GLN A 41 -10.99 7.26 2.02
N VAL A 42 -10.94 6.22 2.86
CA VAL A 42 -10.50 4.87 2.45
C VAL A 42 -11.44 4.30 1.37
N ALA A 43 -12.73 4.65 1.39
CA ALA A 43 -13.70 4.23 0.39
C ALA A 43 -13.31 4.72 -1.03
N ASP A 44 -12.88 5.98 -1.17
CA ASP A 44 -12.45 6.53 -2.46
C ASP A 44 -11.21 5.81 -2.99
N VAL A 45 -10.28 5.46 -2.10
CA VAL A 45 -9.07 4.71 -2.47
C VAL A 45 -9.42 3.29 -2.90
N ARG A 46 -10.35 2.62 -2.21
CA ARG A 46 -10.85 1.30 -2.62
C ARG A 46 -11.52 1.35 -3.99
N HIS A 47 -12.30 2.39 -4.28
CA HIS A 47 -12.88 2.59 -5.60
C HIS A 47 -11.80 2.82 -6.67
N GLN A 48 -10.77 3.62 -6.36
CA GLN A 48 -9.63 3.80 -7.26
C GLN A 48 -8.94 2.46 -7.56
N LEU A 49 -8.64 1.64 -6.54
CA LEU A 49 -8.02 0.32 -6.74
C LEU A 49 -8.88 -0.61 -7.61
N ALA A 50 -10.21 -0.60 -7.44
CA ALA A 50 -11.11 -1.35 -8.30
C ALA A 50 -11.05 -0.89 -9.76
N ASN A 51 -10.97 0.41 -10.01
CA ASN A 51 -10.81 0.97 -11.36
C ASN A 51 -9.46 0.58 -11.97
N GLU A 52 -8.37 0.64 -11.21
CA GLU A 52 -7.04 0.21 -11.67
C GLU A 52 -7.01 -1.29 -11.99
N SER A 53 -7.64 -2.13 -11.16
CA SER A 53 -7.80 -3.57 -11.45
C SER A 53 -8.58 -3.80 -12.75
N GLY A 54 -9.64 -3.01 -13.01
CA GLY A 54 -10.38 -3.03 -14.26
C GLY A 54 -9.51 -2.67 -15.47
N GLN A 55 -8.68 -1.63 -15.35
CA GLN A 55 -7.75 -1.21 -16.40
C GLN A 55 -6.65 -2.24 -16.68
N ALA A 56 -6.13 -2.88 -15.63
CA ALA A 56 -5.10 -3.92 -15.72
C ALA A 56 -5.56 -5.13 -16.57
N ARG A 57 -6.87 -5.35 -16.74
CA ARG A 57 -7.41 -6.40 -17.62
C ARG A 57 -7.03 -6.21 -19.10
N ASN A 58 -6.67 -5.00 -19.52
CA ASN A 58 -6.24 -4.71 -20.89
C ASN A 58 -4.76 -5.01 -21.15
N ILE A 59 -3.99 -5.44 -20.14
CA ILE A 59 -2.59 -5.83 -20.31
C ILE A 59 -2.49 -7.08 -21.21
N LYS A 60 -1.71 -6.97 -22.28
CA LYS A 60 -1.56 -8.03 -23.29
C LYS A 60 -0.94 -9.33 -22.70
N SER A 61 0.12 -9.19 -21.92
CA SER A 61 0.80 -10.32 -21.27
C SER A 61 -0.09 -10.94 -20.19
N ASN A 62 -0.44 -12.22 -20.32
CA ASN A 62 -1.23 -12.96 -19.32
C ASN A 62 -0.55 -12.96 -17.94
N LEU A 63 0.77 -13.20 -17.91
CA LEU A 63 1.54 -13.27 -16.68
C LEU A 63 1.55 -11.91 -15.96
N THR A 64 1.93 -10.85 -16.68
CA THR A 64 1.99 -9.49 -16.13
C THR A 64 0.61 -9.01 -15.68
N ARG A 65 -0.44 -9.30 -16.45
CA ARG A 65 -1.81 -8.98 -16.09
C ARG A 65 -2.21 -9.63 -14.77
N LYS A 66 -1.93 -10.92 -14.60
CA LYS A 66 -2.20 -11.63 -13.35
C LYS A 66 -1.45 -10.97 -12.18
N HIS A 67 -0.16 -10.71 -12.35
CA HIS A 67 0.68 -10.13 -11.30
C HIS A 67 0.17 -8.75 -10.85
N VAL A 68 -0.23 -7.89 -11.79
CA VAL A 68 -0.81 -6.58 -11.47
C VAL A 68 -2.14 -6.72 -10.72
N ILE A 69 -3.03 -7.59 -11.19
CA ILE A 69 -4.34 -7.79 -10.57
C ILE A 69 -4.17 -8.33 -9.14
N ASP A 70 -3.35 -9.36 -8.95
CA ASP A 70 -3.09 -9.98 -7.66
C ASP A 70 -2.52 -8.95 -6.65
N ALA A 71 -1.59 -8.09 -7.09
CA ALA A 71 -1.01 -7.05 -6.25
C ALA A 71 -2.04 -5.98 -5.84
N ILE A 72 -2.91 -5.54 -6.76
CA ILE A 72 -3.99 -4.58 -6.48
C ILE A 72 -5.04 -5.19 -5.54
N GLU A 73 -5.36 -6.47 -5.71
CA GLU A 73 -6.29 -7.18 -4.82
C GLU A 73 -5.72 -7.32 -3.41
N SER A 74 -4.43 -7.61 -3.27
CA SER A 74 -3.75 -7.63 -1.96
C SER A 74 -3.80 -6.26 -1.27
N ALA A 75 -3.58 -5.17 -2.00
CA ALA A 75 -3.72 -3.81 -1.46
C ALA A 75 -5.17 -3.53 -1.00
N SER A 76 -6.14 -3.99 -1.78
CA SER A 76 -7.57 -3.83 -1.47
C SER A 76 -7.97 -4.64 -0.22
N ALA A 77 -7.45 -5.85 -0.07
CA ALA A 77 -7.68 -6.70 1.09
C ALA A 77 -7.09 -6.08 2.36
N ALA A 78 -5.90 -5.49 2.30
CA ALA A 78 -5.28 -4.78 3.42
C ALA A 78 -6.13 -3.58 3.90
N LEU A 79 -6.89 -2.96 3.00
CA LEU A 79 -7.79 -1.84 3.30
C LEU A 79 -9.22 -2.27 3.68
N ALA A 80 -9.60 -3.54 3.50
CA ALA A 80 -10.99 -3.99 3.63
C ALA A 80 -11.60 -3.72 5.03
N ASN A 81 -10.79 -3.86 6.08
CA ASN A 81 -11.21 -3.67 7.47
C ASN A 81 -11.03 -2.23 7.99
N ARG A 82 -10.67 -1.27 7.14
CA ARG A 82 -10.43 0.13 7.53
C ARG A 82 -11.61 1.00 7.14
N ARG A 83 -12.23 1.66 8.14
CA ARG A 83 -13.34 2.60 7.94
C ARG A 83 -12.86 4.00 7.53
N ASN A 84 -11.71 4.44 8.02
CA ASN A 84 -11.10 5.73 7.71
C ASN A 84 -9.56 5.63 7.79
N ALA A 85 -8.87 6.69 7.36
CA ALA A 85 -7.41 6.75 7.33
C ALA A 85 -6.78 7.09 8.70
N GLY A 86 -7.59 7.48 9.70
CA GLY A 86 -7.12 7.98 10.99
C GLY A 86 -6.35 9.31 10.89
N GLU A 87 -5.88 9.82 12.03
CA GLU A 87 -5.22 11.14 12.13
C GLU A 87 -3.86 11.22 11.44
N LYS A 88 -3.18 10.07 11.23
CA LYS A 88 -1.84 10.01 10.63
C LYS A 88 -1.84 9.43 9.21
N GLY A 89 -3.01 9.09 8.68
CA GLY A 89 -3.14 8.42 7.41
C GLY A 89 -2.75 6.93 7.46
N ILE A 90 -2.74 6.30 6.29
CA ILE A 90 -2.38 4.90 6.10
C ILE A 90 -1.36 4.79 4.97
N ALA A 91 -0.31 4.01 5.19
CA ALA A 91 0.57 3.53 4.13
C ALA A 91 0.47 2.00 4.06
N VAL A 92 0.18 1.48 2.86
CA VAL A 92 0.15 0.05 2.56
C VAL A 92 1.23 -0.24 1.54
N PHE A 93 2.08 -1.21 1.84
CA PHE A 93 3.08 -1.77 0.93
C PHE A 93 2.72 -3.23 0.76
N THR A 94 2.51 -3.67 -0.48
CA THR A 94 2.15 -5.04 -0.81
C THR A 94 2.82 -5.46 -2.10
N GLY A 95 3.02 -6.76 -2.25
CA GLY A 95 3.42 -7.42 -3.48
C GLY A 95 3.80 -8.85 -3.24
#